data_AF-A0A2G8T1C8-F1
#
_entry.id   AF-A0A2G8T1C8-F1
#
_cell.length_a   1.000
_cell.length_b   1.000
_cell.length_c   1.000
_cell.angle_alpha   90.00
_cell.angle_beta   90.00
_cell.angle_gamma   90.00
#
_symmetry.space_group_name_H-M   'P 1'
#
loop_
_entity.id
_entity.type
_entity.pdbx_description
1 polymer ?
#
loop_
_entity_poly.entity_id
_entity_poly.type
_entity_poly.pdbx_seq_one_letter_code
_entity_poly.pdbx_strand_id
1 'polypeptide(L)' 'MLGVLNKGIGGNRLLRDPGQPPLFGKNTLERFDRDVLAQPGVEYMIVLIGINDIGHPGTGTIPVSQAPTLNDMIAG' A
#
# COMPACT_ATOMS: atom_id res chain seq x y z
N MET A 1 -15.56 -2.66 -24.38
CA MET A 1 -14.61 -3.70 -23.90
C MET A 1 -14.16 -3.30 -22.51
N LEU A 2 -13.98 -4.26 -21.60
CA LEU A 2 -13.44 -4.02 -20.27
C LEU A 2 -11.90 -3.97 -20.35
N GLY A 3 -11.30 -2.90 -19.85
CA GLY A 3 -9.85 -2.76 -19.70
C GLY A 3 -9.41 -3.04 -18.26
N VAL A 4 -8.20 -3.55 -18.09
CA VAL A 4 -7.61 -3.80 -16.75
C VAL A 4 -6.30 -3.04 -16.64
N LEU A 5 -6.15 -2.28 -15.55
CA LEU A 5 -4.93 -1.57 -15.21
C LEU A 5 -4.36 -2.14 -13.90
N ASN A 6 -3.12 -2.62 -13.96
CA ASN A 6 -2.45 -3.14 -12.77
C ASN A 6 -1.67 -2.02 -12.05
N LYS A 7 -2.03 -1.78 -10.78
CA LYS A 7 -1.35 -0.85 -9.87
C LYS A 7 -0.82 -1.54 -8.62
N GLY A 8 -0.66 -2.86 -8.66
CA GLY A 8 -0.02 -3.65 -7.61
C GLY A 8 1.48 -3.43 -7.58
N ILE A 9 2.02 -3.27 -6.38
CA ILE A 9 3.47 -3.16 -6.15
C ILE A 9 3.83 -4.18 -5.06
N GLY A 10 4.76 -5.09 -5.36
CA GLY A 10 5.26 -6.06 -4.38
C GLY A 10 5.84 -5.36 -3.16
N GLY A 11 5.59 -5.89 -1.96
CA GLY A 11 6.05 -5.30 -0.70
C GLY A 11 5.42 -3.93 -0.35
N ASN A 12 4.44 -3.45 -1.12
CA ASN A 12 3.81 -2.17 -0.83
C ASN A 12 2.93 -2.26 0.42
N ARG A 13 2.93 -1.18 1.18
CA ARG A 13 2.21 -1.02 2.44
C ARG A 13 1.01 -0.09 2.24
N LEU A 14 0.00 -0.23 3.09
CA LEU A 14 -1.17 0.63 3.13
C LEU A 14 -0.82 1.99 3.75
N LEU A 15 -0.23 1.97 4.95
CA LEU A 15 -0.21 3.12 5.87
C LEU A 15 1.10 3.92 5.83
N ARG A 16 2.22 3.27 5.50
CA ARG A 16 3.55 3.84 5.68
C ARG A 16 4.46 3.50 4.52
N ASP A 17 5.39 4.39 4.22
CA ASP A 17 6.38 4.11 3.19
C ASP A 17 7.25 2.91 3.58
N PRO A 18 7.79 2.21 2.57
CA PRO A 18 8.82 1.21 2.81
C PRO A 18 10.09 1.94 3.29
N GLY A 19 10.75 1.36 4.29
CA GLY A 19 11.93 1.95 4.92
C GLY A 19 13.08 2.26 3.96
N GLN A 20 14.15 2.82 4.50
CA GLN A 20 15.29 3.30 3.70
C GLN A 20 16.16 2.16 3.15
N PRO A 21 16.71 2.31 1.92
CA PRO A 21 16.18 3.03 0.74
C PRO A 21 15.24 2.12 -0.07
N PRO A 22 14.26 2.66 -0.83
CA PRO A 22 12.99 1.97 -1.01
C PRO A 22 13.13 0.75 -1.93
N LEU A 23 13.01 -0.43 -1.34
CA LEU A 23 12.81 -1.68 -2.07
C LEU A 23 11.39 -1.76 -2.68
N PHE A 24 10.44 -0.98 -2.15
CA PHE A 24 9.03 -1.02 -2.52
C PHE A 24 8.48 0.39 -2.77
N GLY A 25 7.31 0.51 -3.42
CA GLY A 25 6.72 1.83 -3.76
C GLY A 25 6.13 2.59 -2.58
N LYS A 26 5.81 3.87 -2.79
CA LYS A 26 5.06 4.75 -1.86
C LYS A 26 3.80 4.07 -1.33
N ASN A 27 3.45 4.34 -0.07
CA ASN A 27 2.27 3.75 0.57
C ASN A 27 0.99 3.94 -0.25
N THR A 28 0.05 3.01 -0.09
CA THR A 28 -1.13 2.93 -0.97
C THR A 28 -2.04 4.14 -0.82
N LEU A 29 -2.19 4.69 0.39
CA LEU A 29 -3.01 5.88 0.63
C LEU A 29 -2.45 7.11 -0.08
N GLU A 30 -1.13 7.33 -0.05
CA GLU A 30 -0.47 8.45 -0.73
C GLU A 30 -0.66 8.42 -2.26
N ARG A 31 -0.82 7.23 -2.86
CA ARG A 31 -0.96 7.07 -4.30
C ARG A 31 -2.38 6.80 -4.79
N PHE A 32 -3.37 6.65 -3.89
CA PHE A 32 -4.71 6.19 -4.23
C PHE A 32 -5.38 7.09 -5.27
N ASP A 33 -5.35 8.41 -5.06
CA ASP A 33 -5.96 9.37 -5.98
C ASP A 33 -5.36 9.27 -7.38
N ARG A 34 -4.03 9.23 -7.47
CA ARG A 34 -3.32 9.12 -8.75
C ARG A 34 -3.57 7.78 -9.44
N ASP A 35 -3.47 6.68 -8.70
CA ASP A 35 -3.45 5.34 -9.28
C ASP A 35 -4.85 4.77 -9.51
N VAL A 36 -5.87 5.27 -8.81
CA VAL A 36 -7.26 4.81 -8.91
C VAL A 36 -8.16 5.95 -9.37
N LEU A 37 -8.37 6.99 -8.57
CA LEU A 37 -9.43 7.98 -8.82
C LEU A 37 -9.19 8.84 -10.07
N ALA A 38 -7.93 9.09 -10.43
CA ALA A 38 -7.55 9.85 -11.62
C ALA A 38 -7.55 9.01 -12.91
N GLN A 39 -7.84 7.70 -12.85
CA GLN A 39 -7.84 6.84 -14.02
C GLN A 39 -9.16 6.99 -14.80
N PRO A 40 -9.13 7.32 -16.10
CA PRO A 40 -10.34 7.51 -16.89
C PRO A 40 -11.21 6.27 -16.93
N GLY A 41 -12.50 6.42 -16.58
CA GLY A 41 -13.49 5.35 -16.69
C GLY A 41 -13.33 4.20 -15.69
N VAL A 42 -12.66 4.42 -14.55
CA VAL A 42 -12.60 3.41 -13.49
C VAL A 42 -14.00 3.22 -12.87
N GLU A 43 -14.49 1.97 -12.87
CA GLU A 43 -15.77 1.60 -12.26
C GLU A 43 -15.59 0.61 -11.10
N TYR A 44 -14.50 -0.18 -11.13
CA TYR A 44 -14.25 -1.26 -10.19
C TYR A 44 -12.80 -1.25 -9.72
N MET A 45 -12.57 -1.66 -8.48
CA MET A 45 -11.25 -1.90 -7.91
C MET A 45 -11.20 -3.27 -7.23
N ILE A 46 -10.15 -4.02 -7.51
CA ILE A 46 -9.79 -5.22 -6.75
C ILE A 46 -8.53 -4.87 -5.96
N VAL A 47 -8.59 -5.00 -4.64
CA VAL A 47 -7.51 -4.61 -3.74
C VAL A 47 -7.05 -5.80 -2.91
N LEU A 48 -5.73 -6.00 -2.86
CA LEU A 48 -5.04 -6.88 -1.92
C LEU A 48 -3.91 -6.07 -1.29
N ILE A 49 -4.10 -5.65 -0.05
CA ILE A 49 -3.17 -4.77 0.67
C ILE A 49 -3.18 -5.08 2.17
N GLY A 50 -2.20 -4.57 2.91
CA GLY A 50 -2.13 -4.65 4.38
C GLY A 50 -1.21 -5.74 4.92
N ILE A 51 -0.94 -6.82 4.16
CA ILE A 51 -0.07 -7.90 4.66
C ILE A 51 1.36 -7.42 4.96
N ASN A 52 1.87 -6.49 4.16
CA ASN A 52 3.21 -5.94 4.35
C ASN A 52 3.26 -4.93 5.50
N ASP A 53 2.16 -4.28 5.85
CA ASP A 53 2.08 -3.43 7.04
C ASP A 53 2.30 -4.22 8.32
N ILE A 54 1.83 -5.49 8.33
CA ILE A 54 1.96 -6.43 9.43
C ILE A 54 3.31 -7.17 9.38
N GLY A 55 3.73 -7.62 8.20
CA GLY A 55 4.88 -8.52 8.04
C GLY A 55 6.25 -7.83 7.97
N HIS A 56 6.31 -6.56 7.57
CA HIS A 56 7.58 -5.84 7.45
C HIS A 56 8.19 -5.33 8.76
N PRO A 57 7.41 -4.78 9.73
CA PRO A 57 7.97 -4.30 10.99
C PRO A 57 8.85 -5.36 11.69
N GLY A 58 10.06 -4.97 12.07
CA GLY A 58 11.03 -5.88 12.69
C GLY A 58 11.87 -6.70 11.70
N THR A 59 11.70 -6.49 10.40
CA THR A 59 12.51 -7.12 9.35
C THR A 59 13.44 -6.10 8.68
N GLY A 60 14.62 -6.55 8.25
CA GLY A 60 15.59 -5.70 7.53
C GLY A 60 15.90 -4.40 8.28
N THR A 61 15.62 -3.26 7.64
CA THR A 61 15.82 -1.91 8.19
C THR A 61 14.55 -1.28 8.77
N ILE A 62 13.43 -2.03 8.85
CA ILE A 62 12.13 -1.49 9.25
C ILE A 62 11.93 -1.70 10.77
N PRO A 63 11.86 -0.61 11.56
CA PRO A 63 11.72 -0.73 13.01
C PRO A 63 10.41 -1.43 13.41
N VAL A 64 10.46 -2.21 14.49
CA VAL A 64 9.25 -2.83 15.10
C VAL A 64 8.22 -1.77 15.49
N SER A 65 8.65 -0.55 15.85
CA SER A 65 7.76 0.56 16.17
C SER A 65 6.87 1.03 15.01
N GLN A 66 7.13 0.56 13.77
CA GLN A 66 6.26 0.82 12.63
C GLN A 66 5.14 -0.22 12.46
N ALA A 67 5.02 -1.19 13.38
CA ALA A 67 3.88 -2.09 13.41
C ALA A 67 2.59 -1.31 13.67
N PRO A 68 1.56 -1.44 12.81
CA PRO A 68 0.31 -0.76 13.02
C PRO A 68 -0.47 -1.40 14.17
N THR A 69 -1.26 -0.59 14.85
CA THR A 69 -2.34 -1.12 15.69
C THR A 69 -3.51 -1.59 14.82
N LEU A 70 -4.43 -2.38 15.38
CA LEU A 70 -5.70 -2.67 14.71
C LEU A 70 -6.46 -1.39 14.34
N ASN A 71 -6.46 -0.40 15.23
CA ASN A 71 -7.15 0.87 14.98
C ASN A 71 -6.50 1.66 13.85
N ASP A 72 -5.18 1.64 13.72
CA ASP A 72 -4.47 2.25 12.59
C ASP A 72 -4.96 1.62 11.27
N MET A 73 -5.07 0.29 11.23
CA MET A 73 -5.51 -0.43 10.03
C MET A 73 -6.98 -0.16 9.66
N ILE A 74 -7.84 0.03 10.65
CA ILE A 74 -9.25 0.38 10.43
C ILE A 74 -9.40 1.83 9.98
N ALA A 75 -8.60 2.73 10.56
CA ALA A 75 -8.66 4.16 10.26
C ALA A 75 -8.21 4.47 8.83
N GLY A 76 -7.21 3.74 8.33
CA GLY A 76 -6.57 4.04 7.06
C GLY A 76 -5.69 5.27 7.18
#